data_AF-A0A383DT83-F1
#
_entry.id   AF-A0A383DT83-F1
#
_cell.length_a   1.000
_cell.length_b   1.000
_cell.length_c   1.000
_cell.angle_alpha   90.00
_cell.angle_beta   90.00
_cell.angle_gamma   90.00
#
_symmetry.space_group_name_H-M   'P 1'
#
loop_
_entity.id
_entity.type
_entity.pdbx_description
1 polymer ?
#
loop_
_entity_poly.entity_id
_entity_poly.type
_entity_poly.pdbx_seq_one_letter_code
_entity_poly.pdbx_strand_id
1 'polypeptide(L)'
;SRFDPLTGESGHEISRWTIYPKTHYATPREVLERSIDLIRSELEERLVELRKADKLVEAQRLEQRTFLDLEMMEQLGYCSGIENYSRYLSGRSAGQPPPTLIDYLPEDALFIIDESHVTVPQLGAMYRGDRSRKENLVEYGFRLPSALDNRPLRFDEFEALIRQTVFVSATPGPYEADKSSRTVDQVVRPTGLVDPEIDVRPATTQVDNLMSEIRERTAVHERVLVTTLTKRMA
;
A
#
# COMPACT_ATOMS: atom_id res chain seq x y z
N SER A 1 16.74 -3.75 -34.17
CA SER A 1 15.92 -4.98 -34.05
C SER A 1 15.69 -5.30 -32.59
N ARG A 2 14.63 -6.03 -32.25
CA ARG A 2 14.57 -6.75 -30.96
C ARG A 2 15.31 -8.07 -31.11
N PHE A 3 15.88 -8.58 -30.02
CA PHE A 3 16.41 -9.93 -29.98
C PHE A 3 15.95 -10.60 -28.68
N ASP A 4 15.82 -11.92 -28.73
CA ASP A 4 15.59 -12.72 -27.54
C ASP A 4 16.92 -12.88 -26.78
N PRO A 5 17.03 -12.41 -25.52
CA PRO A 5 18.28 -12.51 -24.76
C PRO A 5 18.65 -13.94 -24.35
N LEU A 6 17.73 -14.91 -24.41
CA LEU A 6 17.97 -16.32 -24.06
C LEU A 6 18.44 -17.14 -25.27
N THR A 7 17.85 -16.94 -26.44
CA THR A 7 18.16 -17.73 -27.65
C THR A 7 19.08 -17.01 -28.63
N GLY A 8 19.18 -15.68 -28.54
CA GLY A 8 19.93 -14.84 -29.47
C GLY A 8 19.22 -14.60 -30.80
N GLU A 9 18.00 -15.12 -30.98
CA GLU A 9 17.24 -14.92 -32.20
C GLU A 9 16.87 -13.44 -32.37
N SER A 10 17.25 -12.88 -33.51
CA SER A 10 16.92 -11.50 -33.88
C SER A 10 15.54 -11.46 -34.52
N GLY A 11 14.65 -10.66 -33.92
CA GLY A 11 13.33 -10.35 -34.46
C GLY A 11 13.36 -9.13 -35.39
N HIS A 12 12.17 -8.62 -35.70
CA HIS A 12 11.99 -7.53 -36.66
C HIS A 12 12.69 -6.22 -36.26
N GLU A 13 13.00 -5.42 -37.28
CA GLU A 13 13.53 -4.07 -37.11
C GLU A 13 12.44 -3.14 -36.58
N ILE A 14 12.78 -2.36 -35.55
CA ILE A 14 11.86 -1.44 -34.87
C ILE A 14 12.33 -0.03 -35.16
N SER A 15 11.44 0.81 -35.69
CA SER A 15 11.75 2.18 -36.09
C SER A 15 11.84 3.17 -34.92
N ARG A 16 11.12 2.91 -33.82
CA ARG A 16 11.13 3.74 -32.61
C ARG A 16 10.85 2.92 -31.36
N TRP A 17 11.56 3.24 -30.28
CA TRP A 17 11.32 2.67 -28.94
C TRP A 17 11.45 3.75 -27.87
N THR A 18 10.85 3.49 -26.71
CA THR A 18 10.98 4.33 -25.51
C THR A 18 11.62 3.48 -24.42
N ILE A 19 12.69 3.98 -23.81
CA ILE A 19 13.39 3.33 -22.70
C ILE A 19 13.01 4.08 -21.44
N TYR A 20 12.38 3.38 -20.50
CA TYR A 20 12.01 3.94 -19.20
C TYR A 20 13.15 3.76 -18.19
N PRO A 21 13.23 4.61 -17.16
CA PRO A 21 14.15 4.42 -16.05
C PRO A 21 13.96 3.07 -15.36
N LYS A 22 15.06 2.46 -14.89
CA LYS A 22 15.01 1.22 -14.09
C LYS A 22 14.36 1.43 -12.71
N THR A 23 14.30 2.66 -12.22
CA THR A 23 13.80 3.01 -10.88
C THR A 23 12.84 4.19 -10.95
N HIS A 24 11.84 4.20 -10.08
CA HIS A 24 10.90 5.31 -9.91
C HIS A 24 11.50 6.53 -9.19
N TYR A 25 12.68 6.38 -8.57
CA TYR A 25 13.40 7.47 -7.90
C TYR A 25 14.51 8.07 -8.77
N ALA A 26 14.47 7.83 -10.09
CA ALA A 26 15.44 8.40 -11.02
C ALA A 26 15.29 9.93 -11.03
N THR A 27 16.26 10.61 -10.43
CA THR A 27 16.19 12.06 -10.16
C THR A 27 17.36 12.77 -10.85
N PRO A 28 17.16 13.94 -11.50
CA PRO A 28 18.25 14.72 -12.07
C PRO A 28 19.29 15.12 -11.03
N ARG A 29 20.57 15.21 -11.42
CA ARG A 29 21.69 15.53 -10.52
C ARG A 29 21.48 16.84 -9.75
N GLU A 30 21.00 17.89 -10.42
CA GLU A 30 20.73 19.20 -9.80
C GLU A 30 19.68 19.14 -8.68
N VAL A 31 18.69 18.26 -8.82
CA VAL A 31 17.65 18.05 -7.80
C VAL A 31 18.22 17.26 -6.62
N LEU A 32 19.10 16.30 -6.88
CA LEU A 32 19.79 15.54 -5.85
C LEU A 32 20.71 16.43 -5.00
N GLU A 33 21.54 17.26 -5.63
CA GLU A 33 22.45 18.20 -4.95
C GLU A 33 21.66 19.17 -4.04
N ARG A 34 20.56 19.75 -4.55
CA ARG A 34 19.66 20.57 -3.73
C ARG A 34 19.03 19.80 -2.57
N SER A 35 18.65 18.54 -2.79
CA SER A 35 18.03 17.70 -1.77
C SER A 35 19.01 17.38 -0.64
N ILE A 36 20.29 17.13 -0.96
CA ILE A 36 21.37 16.90 0.00
C ILE A 36 21.49 18.08 0.97
N ASP A 37 21.49 19.32 0.47
CA ASP A 37 21.56 20.52 1.31
C ASP A 37 20.36 20.64 2.26
N LEU A 38 19.15 20.37 1.76
CA LEU A 38 17.93 20.43 2.57
C LEU A 38 17.89 19.33 3.64
N ILE A 39 18.37 18.13 3.33
CA ILE A 39 18.47 17.01 4.28
C ILE A 39 19.51 17.35 5.37
N ARG A 40 20.63 17.95 4.99
CA ARG A 40 21.67 18.40 5.93
C ARG A 40 21.12 19.45 6.91
N SER A 41 20.35 20.42 6.42
CA SER A 41 19.68 21.42 7.26
C SER A 41 18.71 20.79 8.25
N GLU A 42 17.83 19.88 7.81
CA GLU A 42 16.88 19.20 8.70
C GLU A 42 17.60 18.31 9.73
N LEU A 43 18.70 17.67 9.34
CA LEU A 43 19.54 16.91 10.25
C LEU A 43 20.12 17.79 11.35
N GLU A 44 20.71 18.94 11.01
CA GLU A 44 21.30 19.86 11.99
C GLU A 44 20.25 20.35 13.01
N GLU A 45 19.08 20.78 12.54
CA GLU A 45 17.97 21.18 13.39
C GLU A 45 17.52 20.03 14.32
N ARG A 46 17.32 18.84 13.76
CA ARG A 46 16.85 17.68 14.52
C ARG A 46 17.86 17.20 15.56
N LEU A 47 19.16 17.26 15.26
CA LEU A 47 20.20 16.91 16.22
C LEU A 47 20.23 17.88 17.40
N VAL A 48 20.01 19.18 17.17
CA VAL A 48 19.88 20.17 18.25
C VAL A 48 18.70 19.86 19.14
N GLU A 49 17.54 19.52 18.58
CA GLU A 49 16.36 19.11 19.36
C GLU A 49 16.61 17.89 20.22
N LEU A 50 17.17 16.82 19.64
CA LEU A 50 17.44 15.57 20.35
C LEU A 50 18.47 15.77 21.47
N ARG A 51 19.55 16.53 21.21
CA ARG A 51 20.58 16.85 22.22
C ARG A 51 20.02 17.70 23.35
N LYS A 52 19.15 18.68 23.06
CA LYS A 52 18.46 19.47 24.10
C LYS A 52 17.51 18.64 24.96
N ALA A 53 16.95 17.57 24.40
CA ALA A 53 16.07 16.63 25.10
C ALA A 53 16.82 15.48 25.81
N ASP A 54 18.16 15.55 25.89
CA ASP A 54 19.04 14.49 26.45
C ASP A 54 18.91 13.12 25.75
N LYS A 55 18.40 13.11 24.51
CA LYS A 55 18.27 11.92 23.65
C LYS A 55 19.56 11.68 22.85
N LEU A 56 20.67 11.48 23.57
CA LEU A 56 22.02 11.44 22.97
C LEU A 56 22.24 10.22 22.07
N VAL A 57 21.67 9.06 22.41
CA VAL A 57 21.79 7.83 21.62
C VAL A 57 21.02 7.95 20.31
N GLU A 58 19.81 8.52 20.36
CA GLU A 58 18.99 8.81 19.19
C GLU A 58 19.68 9.82 18.27
N ALA A 59 20.28 10.87 18.83
CA ALA A 59 21.04 11.86 18.07
C ALA A 59 22.22 11.21 17.34
N GLN A 60 23.05 10.43 18.05
CA GLN A 60 24.19 9.73 17.45
C GLN A 60 23.76 8.76 16.35
N ARG A 61 22.69 8.00 16.57
CA ARG A 61 22.12 7.06 15.60
C ARG A 61 21.67 7.76 14.33
N LEU A 62 20.95 8.87 14.49
CA LEU A 62 20.42 9.66 13.37
C LEU A 62 21.55 10.28 12.56
N GLU A 63 22.53 10.84 13.24
CA GLU A 63 23.72 11.47 12.65
C GLU A 63 24.50 10.47 11.78
N GLN A 64 24.88 9.32 12.35
CA GLN A 64 25.64 8.29 11.65
C GLN A 64 24.89 7.75 10.42
N ARG A 65 23.60 7.46 10.57
CA ARG A 65 22.78 6.97 9.45
C ARG A 65 22.68 8.00 8.34
N THR A 66 22.34 9.24 8.69
CA THR A 66 22.06 10.28 7.69
C THR A 66 23.33 10.70 6.96
N PHE A 67 24.48 10.80 7.65
CA PHE A 67 25.74 11.08 6.97
C PHE A 67 26.15 10.00 5.98
N LEU A 68 25.99 8.73 6.33
CA LEU A 68 26.23 7.62 5.40
C LEU A 68 25.32 7.72 4.17
N ASP A 69 24.02 7.96 4.39
CA ASP A 69 23.06 8.07 3.30
C ASP A 69 23.38 9.29 2.38
N LEU A 70 23.83 10.42 2.94
CA LEU A 70 24.28 11.61 2.20
C LEU A 70 25.55 11.34 1.37
N GLU A 71 26.56 10.69 1.95
CA GLU A 71 27.79 10.32 1.23
C GLU A 71 27.49 9.40 0.04
N MET A 72 26.60 8.42 0.24
CA MET A 72 26.15 7.53 -0.83
C MET A 72 25.40 8.28 -1.94
N MET A 73 24.55 9.25 -1.58
CA MET A 73 23.89 10.12 -2.55
C MET A 73 24.89 10.98 -3.33
N GLU A 74 25.89 11.56 -2.68
CA GLU A 74 26.93 12.38 -3.32
C GLU A 74 27.81 11.57 -4.29
N GLN A 75 28.21 10.35 -3.92
CA GLN A 75 29.15 9.54 -4.70
C GLN A 75 28.48 8.68 -5.78
N LEU A 76 27.37 8.03 -5.45
CA LEU A 76 26.70 7.05 -6.33
C LEU A 76 25.42 7.57 -6.96
N GLY A 77 24.89 8.70 -6.49
CA GLY A 77 23.60 9.22 -6.92
C GLY A 77 22.39 8.52 -6.28
N TYR A 78 22.60 7.59 -5.35
CA TYR A 78 21.53 6.90 -4.63
C TYR A 78 22.02 6.33 -3.27
N CYS A 79 21.09 6.07 -2.36
CA CYS A 79 21.35 5.35 -1.11
C CYS A 79 20.31 4.25 -0.85
N SER A 80 20.55 3.40 0.13
CA SER A 80 19.58 2.40 0.56
C SER A 80 18.49 3.07 1.41
N GLY A 81 17.23 2.92 1.00
CA GLY A 81 16.13 3.60 1.67
C GLY A 81 15.92 5.05 1.20
N ILE A 82 16.33 5.37 -0.03
CA ILE A 82 16.20 6.71 -0.63
C ILE A 82 14.77 7.27 -0.59
N GLU A 83 13.76 6.41 -0.54
CA GLU A 83 12.35 6.79 -0.41
C GLU A 83 12.05 7.61 0.85
N ASN A 84 12.86 7.46 1.91
CA ASN A 84 12.71 8.24 3.14
C ASN A 84 13.06 9.72 2.95
N TYR A 85 13.70 10.08 1.82
CA TYR A 85 14.01 11.44 1.41
C TYR A 85 13.13 11.92 0.25
N SER A 86 12.08 11.15 -0.10
CA SER A 86 11.23 11.41 -1.28
C SER A 86 10.59 12.80 -1.29
N ARG A 87 10.29 13.40 -0.13
CA ARG A 87 9.82 14.79 -0.02
C ARG A 87 10.76 15.76 -0.73
N TYR A 88 12.05 15.67 -0.43
CA TYR A 88 13.07 16.55 -0.98
C TYR A 88 13.30 16.26 -2.46
N LEU A 89 13.40 14.98 -2.82
CA LEU A 89 13.63 14.54 -4.20
C LEU A 89 12.49 14.93 -5.14
N SER A 90 11.25 14.98 -4.64
CA SER A 90 10.07 15.40 -5.40
C SER A 90 9.80 16.91 -5.34
N GLY A 91 10.57 17.68 -4.57
CA GLY A 91 10.38 19.12 -4.39
C GLY A 91 9.06 19.50 -3.71
N ARG A 92 8.44 18.58 -2.96
CA ARG A 92 7.15 18.79 -2.30
C ARG A 92 7.32 19.48 -0.94
N SER A 93 6.28 20.21 -0.54
CA SER A 93 6.22 20.82 0.79
C SER A 93 5.94 19.79 1.88
N ALA A 94 6.34 20.09 3.12
CA ALA A 94 6.03 19.24 4.27
C ALA A 94 4.53 18.93 4.38
N GLY A 95 4.20 17.67 4.69
CA GLY A 95 2.83 17.17 4.78
C GLY A 95 2.15 16.81 3.46
N GLN A 96 2.68 17.23 2.29
CA GLN A 96 2.13 16.81 1.00
C GLN A 96 2.36 15.31 0.78
N PRO A 97 1.39 14.58 0.19
CA PRO A 97 1.57 13.16 -0.10
C PRO A 97 2.65 12.94 -1.17
N PRO A 98 3.31 11.78 -1.21
CA PRO A 98 4.19 11.42 -2.32
C PRO A 98 3.34 11.11 -3.58
N PRO A 99 3.95 11.14 -4.79
CA PRO A 99 3.27 10.68 -5.99
C PRO A 99 2.95 9.19 -5.86
N THR A 100 1.81 8.80 -6.40
CA THR A 100 1.27 7.45 -6.39
C THR A 100 1.02 6.98 -7.82
N LEU A 101 0.62 5.71 -7.98
CA LEU A 101 0.21 5.20 -9.29
C LEU A 101 -0.95 6.02 -9.89
N ILE A 102 -1.84 6.59 -9.06
CA ILE A 102 -3.00 7.36 -9.51
C ILE A 102 -2.56 8.58 -10.33
N ASP A 103 -1.46 9.22 -9.94
CA ASP A 103 -0.91 10.39 -10.63
C ASP A 103 -0.38 10.08 -12.05
N TYR A 104 -0.11 8.81 -12.34
CA TYR A 104 0.34 8.36 -13.67
C TYR A 104 -0.81 7.96 -14.59
N LEU A 105 -2.03 7.85 -14.06
CA LEU A 105 -3.20 7.48 -14.84
C LEU A 105 -3.77 8.70 -15.58
N PRO A 106 -4.35 8.50 -16.78
CA PRO A 106 -5.10 9.54 -17.48
C PRO A 106 -6.21 10.15 -16.63
N GLU A 107 -6.63 11.38 -16.98
CA GLU A 107 -7.67 12.07 -16.23
C GLU A 107 -9.03 11.36 -16.29
N ASP A 108 -9.29 10.57 -17.33
CA ASP A 108 -10.51 9.81 -17.57
C ASP A 108 -10.41 8.34 -17.13
N ALA A 109 -9.39 7.98 -16.34
CA ALA A 109 -9.22 6.63 -15.86
C ALA A 109 -10.41 6.15 -15.00
N LEU A 110 -10.82 4.91 -15.24
CA LEU A 110 -11.85 4.21 -14.46
C LEU A 110 -11.22 3.44 -13.31
N PHE A 111 -11.73 3.66 -12.11
CA PHE A 111 -11.38 2.88 -10.93
C PHE A 111 -12.38 1.75 -10.72
N ILE A 112 -11.88 0.55 -10.45
CA ILE A 112 -12.69 -0.59 -10.04
C ILE A 112 -12.15 -1.07 -8.70
N ILE A 113 -12.97 -1.01 -7.66
CA ILE A 113 -12.60 -1.44 -6.32
C ILE A 113 -13.32 -2.74 -6.03
N ASP A 114 -12.58 -3.84 -6.17
CA ASP A 114 -13.05 -5.17 -5.87
C ASP A 114 -13.15 -5.41 -4.35
N GLU A 115 -14.13 -6.22 -3.96
CA GLU A 115 -14.57 -6.42 -2.58
C GLU A 115 -14.56 -5.13 -1.76
N SER A 116 -15.23 -4.11 -2.29
CA SER A 116 -15.16 -2.73 -1.78
C SER A 116 -15.40 -2.61 -0.28
N HIS A 117 -16.30 -3.43 0.27
CA HIS A 117 -16.65 -3.44 1.69
C HIS A 117 -15.47 -3.78 2.62
N VAL A 118 -14.43 -4.46 2.10
CA VAL A 118 -13.17 -4.73 2.78
C VAL A 118 -12.07 -3.77 2.31
N THR A 119 -11.96 -3.56 1.00
CA THR A 119 -10.88 -2.78 0.38
C THR A 119 -10.91 -1.31 0.79
N VAL A 120 -12.10 -0.69 0.87
CA VAL A 120 -12.25 0.73 1.25
C VAL A 120 -11.78 0.97 2.70
N PRO A 121 -12.25 0.23 3.73
CA PRO A 121 -11.70 0.34 5.07
C PRO A 121 -10.19 0.11 5.15
N GLN A 122 -9.66 -0.85 4.37
CA GLN A 122 -8.23 -1.14 4.34
C GLN A 122 -7.43 0.06 3.85
N LEU A 123 -7.85 0.72 2.75
CA LEU A 123 -7.20 1.93 2.24
C LEU A 123 -7.15 3.03 3.29
N GLY A 124 -8.24 3.24 4.03
CA GLY A 124 -8.29 4.23 5.11
C GLY A 124 -7.38 3.91 6.30
N ALA A 125 -7.08 2.64 6.54
CA ALA A 125 -6.21 2.19 7.63
C ALA A 125 -4.71 2.29 7.31
N MET A 126 -4.32 2.22 6.02
CA MET A 126 -2.91 2.17 5.59
C MET A 126 -2.08 3.34 6.11
N TYR A 127 -2.60 4.58 6.00
CA TYR A 127 -1.90 5.77 6.50
C TYR A 127 -1.63 5.70 8.00
N ARG A 128 -2.64 5.33 8.80
CA ARG A 128 -2.52 5.32 10.27
C ARG A 128 -1.50 4.30 10.75
N GLY A 129 -1.51 3.10 10.16
CA GLY A 129 -0.54 2.05 10.46
C GLY A 129 0.89 2.45 10.11
N ASP A 130 1.10 3.02 8.91
CA ASP A 130 2.41 3.49 8.48
C ASP A 130 2.93 4.65 9.34
N ARG A 131 2.05 5.62 9.64
CA ARG A 131 2.37 6.79 10.49
C ARG A 131 2.84 6.35 11.88
N SER A 132 2.08 5.50 12.56
CA SER A 132 2.42 4.98 13.89
C SER A 132 3.79 4.29 13.93
N ARG A 133 4.08 3.46 12.91
CA ARG A 133 5.40 2.82 12.77
C ARG A 133 6.52 3.83 12.56
N LYS A 134 6.33 4.80 11.66
CA LYS A 134 7.37 5.78 11.32
C LYS A 134 7.60 6.80 12.44
N GLU A 135 6.57 7.18 13.19
CA GLU A 135 6.71 8.05 14.35
C GLU A 135 7.68 7.44 15.38
N ASN A 136 7.58 6.14 15.65
CA ASN A 136 8.56 5.45 16.50
C ASN A 136 9.99 5.51 15.92
N LEU A 137 10.15 5.31 14.61
CA LEU A 137 11.48 5.40 13.98
C LEU A 137 12.08 6.81 14.10
N VAL A 138 11.26 7.86 13.97
CA VAL A 138 11.70 9.26 14.11
C VAL A 138 11.96 9.61 15.58
N GLU A 139 11.14 9.11 16.50
CA GLU A 139 11.29 9.32 17.93
C GLU A 139 12.59 8.73 18.44
N TYR A 140 12.93 7.52 18.00
CA TYR A 140 14.16 6.83 18.34
C TYR A 140 15.32 7.14 17.39
N GLY A 141 15.28 8.22 16.60
CA GLY A 141 16.44 8.68 15.82
C GLY A 141 16.93 7.71 14.74
N PHE A 142 16.07 6.82 14.21
CA PHE A 142 16.40 5.98 13.06
C PHE A 142 16.21 6.71 11.73
N ARG A 143 15.30 7.69 11.68
CA ARG A 143 14.96 8.48 10.48
C ARG A 143 14.67 9.94 10.84
N LEU A 144 14.84 10.83 9.86
CA LEU A 144 14.46 12.24 9.98
C LEU A 144 12.93 12.42 10.00
N PRO A 145 12.42 13.55 10.53
CA PRO A 145 10.99 13.88 10.48
C PRO A 145 10.39 13.85 9.06
N SER A 146 11.14 14.28 8.04
CA SER A 146 10.76 14.17 6.62
C SER A 146 10.36 12.77 6.16
N ALA A 147 10.86 11.71 6.81
CA ALA A 147 10.48 10.35 6.45
C ALA A 147 8.98 10.08 6.67
N LEU A 148 8.31 10.85 7.51
CA LEU A 148 6.86 10.78 7.73
C LEU A 148 6.05 11.24 6.51
N ASP A 149 6.64 12.05 5.63
CA ASP A 149 6.02 12.53 4.40
C ASP A 149 6.13 11.52 3.26
N ASN A 150 7.04 10.54 3.37
CA ASN A 150 7.00 9.34 2.54
C ASN A 150 5.94 8.39 3.09
N ARG A 151 4.69 8.47 2.64
CA ARG A 151 3.58 7.74 3.25
C ARG A 151 2.51 7.36 2.23
N PRO A 152 1.67 6.36 2.53
CA PRO A 152 0.41 6.18 1.81
C PRO A 152 -0.46 7.44 1.87
N LEU A 153 -1.37 7.57 0.91
CA LEU A 153 -2.41 8.58 0.93
C LEU A 153 -3.27 8.41 2.19
N ARG A 154 -3.66 9.54 2.77
CA ARG A 154 -4.80 9.55 3.69
C ARG A 154 -6.06 9.28 2.89
N PHE A 155 -7.11 8.83 3.58
CA PHE A 155 -8.37 8.51 2.92
C PHE A 155 -9.00 9.73 2.21
N ASP A 156 -8.93 10.91 2.83
CA ASP A 156 -9.39 12.17 2.24
C ASP A 156 -8.59 12.57 0.99
N GLU A 157 -7.28 12.28 0.96
CA GLU A 157 -6.43 12.51 -0.21
C GLU A 157 -6.75 11.52 -1.33
N PHE A 158 -7.01 10.25 -0.98
CA PHE A 158 -7.46 9.25 -1.95
C PHE A 158 -8.83 9.61 -2.55
N GLU A 159 -9.81 10.01 -1.72
CA GLU A 159 -11.13 10.46 -2.17
C GLU A 159 -11.06 11.64 -3.13
N ALA A 160 -10.13 12.58 -2.91
CA ALA A 160 -9.93 13.72 -3.80
C ALA A 160 -9.29 13.35 -5.15
N LEU A 161 -8.59 12.21 -5.22
CA LEU A 161 -7.89 11.75 -6.42
C LEU A 161 -8.71 10.77 -7.27
N ILE A 162 -9.56 9.95 -6.64
CA ILE A 162 -10.42 9.04 -7.39
C ILE A 162 -11.53 9.80 -8.10
N ARG A 163 -11.80 9.37 -9.33
CA ARG A 163 -12.81 9.98 -10.19
C ARG A 163 -13.95 8.98 -10.42
N GLN A 164 -14.21 8.60 -11.66
CA GLN A 164 -15.20 7.58 -11.98
C GLN A 164 -14.78 6.26 -11.35
N THR A 165 -15.59 5.77 -10.41
CA THR A 165 -15.28 4.59 -9.61
C THR A 165 -16.46 3.63 -9.61
N VAL A 166 -16.19 2.35 -9.82
CA VAL A 166 -17.14 1.24 -9.68
C VAL A 166 -16.73 0.43 -8.47
N PHE A 167 -17.58 0.44 -7.45
CA PHE A 167 -17.45 -0.45 -6.30
C PHE A 167 -18.06 -1.79 -6.64
N VAL A 168 -17.31 -2.87 -6.46
CA VAL A 168 -17.74 -4.24 -6.73
C VAL A 168 -17.75 -4.99 -5.40
N SER A 169 -18.91 -5.42 -4.95
CA SER A 169 -19.04 -6.29 -3.79
C SER A 169 -20.41 -6.96 -3.73
N ALA A 170 -20.45 -8.19 -3.22
CA ALA A 170 -21.70 -8.86 -2.86
C ALA A 170 -22.38 -8.23 -1.64
N THR A 171 -21.63 -7.56 -0.76
CA THR A 171 -22.12 -6.93 0.47
C THR A 171 -21.57 -5.51 0.63
N PRO A 172 -21.98 -4.53 -0.21
CA PRO A 172 -21.45 -3.17 -0.17
C PRO A 172 -21.56 -2.53 1.21
N GLY A 173 -20.50 -1.81 1.62
CA GLY A 173 -20.44 -1.13 2.91
C GLY A 173 -21.18 0.21 2.94
N PRO A 174 -21.19 0.88 4.11
CA PRO A 174 -21.84 2.18 4.29
C PRO A 174 -21.25 3.29 3.42
N TYR A 175 -19.93 3.25 3.18
CA TYR A 175 -19.25 4.26 2.37
C TYR A 175 -19.72 4.19 0.92
N GLU A 176 -19.83 3.00 0.37
CA GLU A 176 -20.29 2.77 -0.99
C GLU A 176 -21.75 3.17 -1.14
N ALA A 177 -22.59 2.87 -0.14
CA ALA A 177 -23.99 3.29 -0.12
C ALA A 177 -24.16 4.82 -0.11
N ASP A 178 -23.29 5.55 0.60
CA ASP A 178 -23.30 7.02 0.66
C ASP A 178 -22.78 7.66 -0.64
N LYS A 179 -21.74 7.09 -1.25
CA LYS A 179 -21.08 7.67 -2.43
C LYS A 179 -21.69 7.27 -3.76
N SER A 180 -22.39 6.14 -3.84
CA SER A 180 -22.90 5.62 -5.10
C SER A 180 -24.15 6.37 -5.54
N SER A 181 -24.14 6.90 -6.76
CA SER A 181 -25.34 7.48 -7.39
C SER A 181 -26.33 6.42 -7.86
N ARG A 182 -25.85 5.20 -8.11
CA ARG A 182 -26.66 4.06 -8.56
C ARG A 182 -26.05 2.75 -8.11
N THR A 183 -26.91 1.84 -7.67
CA THR A 183 -26.58 0.43 -7.43
C THR A 183 -27.04 -0.41 -8.63
N VAL A 184 -26.23 -1.39 -9.02
CA VAL A 184 -26.55 -2.34 -10.09
C VAL A 184 -26.46 -3.75 -9.52
N ASP A 185 -27.61 -4.41 -9.40
CA ASP A 185 -27.68 -5.75 -8.85
C ASP A 185 -27.39 -6.79 -9.93
N GLN A 186 -26.40 -7.65 -9.68
CA GLN A 186 -26.07 -8.79 -10.53
C GLN A 186 -26.16 -10.09 -9.72
N VAL A 187 -27.39 -10.58 -9.54
CA VAL A 187 -27.69 -11.79 -8.74
C VAL A 187 -27.79 -13.07 -9.56
N VAL A 188 -28.10 -12.97 -10.86
CA VAL A 188 -28.31 -14.14 -11.72
C VAL A 188 -26.96 -14.73 -12.14
N ARG A 189 -26.71 -15.98 -11.77
CA ARG A 189 -25.52 -16.73 -12.18
C ARG A 189 -25.75 -17.40 -13.54
N PRO A 190 -24.84 -17.25 -14.53
CA PRO A 190 -24.98 -17.90 -15.84
C PRO A 190 -25.11 -19.43 -15.79
N THR A 191 -24.59 -20.05 -14.72
CA THR A 191 -24.67 -21.50 -14.48
C THR A 191 -26.02 -21.97 -13.95
N GLY A 192 -26.90 -21.06 -13.53
CA GLY A 192 -28.17 -21.39 -12.88
C GLY A 192 -28.04 -21.81 -11.40
N LEU A 193 -26.84 -21.70 -10.80
CA LEU A 193 -26.65 -21.98 -9.37
C LEU A 193 -27.45 -21.02 -8.50
N VAL A 194 -28.24 -21.58 -7.59
CA VAL A 194 -29.05 -20.85 -6.61
C VAL A 194 -28.28 -20.65 -5.31
N ASP A 195 -28.71 -19.68 -4.52
CA ASP A 195 -28.20 -19.50 -3.15
C ASP A 195 -28.59 -20.73 -2.29
N PRO A 196 -27.73 -21.16 -1.35
CA PRO A 196 -27.98 -22.33 -0.52
C PRO A 196 -29.10 -22.07 0.49
N GLU A 197 -29.81 -23.13 0.89
CA GLU A 197 -30.79 -23.09 1.98
C GLU A 197 -30.09 -22.88 3.33
N ILE A 198 -30.73 -22.14 4.23
CA ILE A 198 -30.22 -21.82 5.57
C ILE A 198 -31.09 -22.51 6.62
N ASP A 199 -30.48 -23.36 7.45
CA ASP A 199 -31.12 -24.05 8.58
C ASP A 199 -30.49 -23.60 9.91
N VAL A 200 -31.33 -23.27 10.90
CA VAL A 200 -30.90 -22.77 12.22
C VAL A 200 -31.26 -23.81 13.28
N ARG A 201 -30.24 -24.44 13.89
CA ARG A 201 -30.40 -25.51 14.89
C ARG A 201 -29.98 -25.07 16.30
N PRO A 202 -30.55 -25.67 17.36
CA PRO A 202 -30.13 -25.40 18.74
C PRO A 202 -28.66 -25.77 19.00
N ALA A 203 -27.99 -24.98 19.83
CA ALA A 203 -26.57 -25.16 20.16
C ALA A 203 -26.28 -26.39 21.06
N THR A 204 -27.28 -26.93 21.74
CA THR A 204 -27.12 -27.99 22.76
C THR A 204 -26.53 -29.29 22.21
N THR A 205 -26.87 -29.66 20.98
CA THR A 205 -26.39 -30.88 20.30
C THR A 205 -25.62 -30.57 19.01
N GLN A 206 -25.07 -29.34 18.90
CA GLN A 206 -24.48 -28.84 17.65
C GLN A 206 -23.35 -29.71 17.09
N VAL A 207 -22.50 -30.29 17.96
CA VAL A 207 -21.36 -31.10 17.53
C VAL A 207 -21.83 -32.43 16.96
N ASP A 208 -22.73 -33.12 17.66
CA ASP A 208 -23.26 -34.41 17.21
C ASP A 208 -24.06 -34.25 15.91
N ASN A 209 -24.89 -33.19 15.81
CA ASN A 209 -25.61 -32.84 14.59
C ASN A 209 -24.64 -32.61 13.42
N LEU A 210 -23.61 -31.77 13.62
CA LEU A 210 -22.61 -31.47 12.59
C LEU A 210 -21.86 -32.73 12.14
N MET A 211 -21.48 -33.61 13.08
CA MET A 211 -20.79 -34.86 12.75
C MET A 211 -21.68 -35.82 11.95
N SER A 212 -23.00 -35.84 12.18
CA SER A 212 -23.94 -36.59 11.34
C SER A 212 -23.98 -36.04 9.92
N GLU A 213 -24.17 -34.73 9.77
CA GLU A 213 -24.23 -34.06 8.46
C GLU A 213 -22.94 -34.25 7.65
N ILE A 214 -21.77 -34.17 8.30
CA ILE A 214 -20.48 -34.41 7.62
C ILE A 214 -20.39 -35.84 7.07
N ARG A 215 -20.88 -36.84 7.81
CA ARG A 215 -20.88 -38.24 7.34
C ARG A 215 -21.77 -38.42 6.12
N GLU A 216 -22.95 -37.79 6.12
CA GLU A 216 -23.89 -37.82 5.00
C GLU A 216 -23.28 -37.18 3.74
N ARG A 217 -22.65 -36.01 3.84
CA ARG A 217 -21.98 -35.34 2.71
C ARG A 217 -20.76 -36.11 2.18
N THR A 218 -20.00 -36.73 3.08
CA THR A 218 -18.81 -37.52 2.70
C THR A 218 -19.20 -38.76 1.90
N ALA A 219 -20.34 -39.39 2.22
CA ALA A 219 -20.85 -40.58 1.51
C ALA A 219 -21.18 -40.29 0.03
N VAL A 220 -21.47 -39.03 -0.33
CA VAL A 220 -21.73 -38.58 -1.70
C VAL A 220 -20.56 -37.77 -2.31
N HIS A 221 -19.37 -37.86 -1.71
CA HIS A 221 -18.15 -37.19 -2.16
C HIS A 221 -18.17 -35.66 -2.17
N GLU A 222 -19.05 -35.02 -1.39
CA GLU A 222 -19.09 -33.56 -1.20
C GLU A 222 -18.09 -33.09 -0.13
N ARG A 223 -17.99 -31.77 0.10
CA ARG A 223 -17.09 -31.16 1.10
C ARG A 223 -17.88 -30.25 2.03
N VAL A 224 -17.40 -30.11 3.27
CA VAL A 224 -18.02 -29.28 4.31
C VAL A 224 -17.00 -28.24 4.79
N LEU A 225 -17.46 -27.01 4.95
CA LEU A 225 -16.68 -25.92 5.56
C LEU A 225 -17.30 -25.59 6.91
N VAL A 226 -16.46 -25.50 7.95
CA VAL A 226 -16.88 -25.16 9.31
C VAL A 226 -16.08 -23.98 9.79
N THR A 227 -16.76 -22.96 10.30
CA THR A 227 -16.15 -21.75 10.85
C THR A 227 -16.40 -21.69 12.36
N THR A 228 -15.34 -21.50 13.14
CA THR A 228 -15.40 -21.31 14.60
C THR A 228 -14.86 -19.93 14.99
N LEU A 229 -15.21 -19.46 16.19
CA LEU A 229 -14.82 -18.13 16.65
C LEU A 229 -13.35 -18.01 17.06
N THR A 230 -12.73 -19.11 17.50
CA THR A 230 -11.35 -19.10 17.98
C THR A 230 -10.55 -20.23 17.38
N LYS A 231 -9.25 -19.99 17.18
CA LYS A 231 -8.31 -21.02 16.72
C LYS A 231 -8.24 -22.24 17.65
N ARG A 232 -8.54 -22.08 18.94
CA ARG A 232 -8.55 -23.18 19.91
C ARG A 232 -9.77 -24.11 19.73
N MET A 233 -10.85 -23.59 19.16
CA MET A 233 -12.08 -24.36 18.89
C MET A 233 -12.05 -25.04 17.51
N ALA A 234 -11.06 -24.70 16.66
CA ALA A 234 -10.88 -25.27 15.33
C ALA A 234 -10.02 -26.54 15.38
#